data_AF-A0A1X7SVC9-F1
#
_entry.id   AF-A0A1X7SVC9-F1
#
_cell.length_a   1.000
_cell.length_b   1.000
_cell.length_c   1.000
_cell.angle_alpha   90.00
_cell.angle_beta   90.00
_cell.angle_gamma   90.00
#
_symmetry.space_group_name_H-M   'P 1'
#
loop_
_entity.id
_entity.type
_entity.pdbx_description
1 polymer ?
#
loop_
_entity_poly.entity_id
_entity_poly.type
_entity_poly.pdbx_seq_one_letter_code
_entity_poly.pdbx_strand_id
1 'polypeptide(L)'
;MRSGGLGIHFPTESAALSYSTSRSATQVLTDAIKFKAPFTPYDHICQKGGLVTLRHNEVRDLLRDISSLAWNQVVKEPVIRESHGNSEALIGDISACGIWQSQATAVLDVTVIDSDAPSYCHMSPKTVLKSAETAKKNKYSCTWQPRAFEKGDNGFLIKGDQDEQLGDGRCGQ
;
A
#
# COMPACT_ATOMS: atom_id res chain seq x y z
N MET A 1 -0.43 24.38 -21.13
CA MET A 1 -1.76 23.76 -20.90
C MET A 1 -1.53 22.37 -20.34
N ARG A 2 -1.92 22.13 -19.09
CA ARG A 2 -1.79 20.84 -18.41
C ARG A 2 -2.97 19.96 -18.84
N SER A 3 -2.72 18.98 -19.70
CA SER A 3 -3.71 18.00 -20.11
C SER A 3 -3.98 17.04 -18.93
N GLY A 4 -5.15 17.19 -18.30
CA GLY A 4 -5.66 16.32 -17.24
C GLY A 4 -6.10 14.96 -17.79
N GLY A 5 -5.13 14.10 -18.09
CA GLY A 5 -5.37 12.67 -18.30
C GLY A 5 -5.31 11.91 -16.97
N LEU A 6 -6.11 10.86 -16.83
CA LEU A 6 -6.25 9.96 -15.66
C LEU A 6 -4.95 9.26 -15.18
N GLY A 7 -3.76 9.65 -15.65
CA GLY A 7 -2.48 9.05 -15.24
C GLY A 7 -2.25 7.61 -15.72
N ILE A 8 -3.18 7.01 -16.48
CA ILE A 8 -3.05 5.64 -16.97
C ILE A 8 -2.07 5.61 -18.15
N HIS A 9 -0.87 5.08 -17.91
CA HIS A 9 0.15 4.83 -18.93
C HIS A 9 -0.34 3.76 -19.92
N PHE A 10 -0.31 4.06 -21.24
CA PHE A 10 -0.86 3.22 -22.32
C PHE A 10 -2.30 2.73 -22.07
N PRO A 11 -3.30 3.63 -22.11
CA PRO A 11 -4.67 3.31 -21.74
C PRO A 11 -5.30 2.22 -22.60
N THR A 12 -4.92 2.14 -23.89
CA THR A 12 -5.46 1.15 -24.83
C THR A 12 -4.91 -0.25 -24.55
N GLU A 13 -3.63 -0.37 -24.18
CA GLU A 13 -3.02 -1.67 -23.86
C GLU A 13 -3.52 -2.20 -22.52
N SER A 14 -3.57 -1.34 -21.50
CA SER A 14 -4.09 -1.69 -20.18
C SER A 14 -5.59 -2.06 -20.24
N ALA A 15 -6.37 -1.32 -21.03
CA ALA A 15 -7.78 -1.64 -21.27
C ALA A 15 -7.95 -2.96 -22.04
N ALA A 16 -7.11 -3.24 -23.06
CA ALA A 16 -7.18 -4.49 -23.82
C ALA A 16 -6.81 -5.72 -22.98
N LEU A 17 -5.77 -5.60 -22.15
CA LEU A 17 -5.35 -6.67 -21.22
C LEU A 17 -6.41 -6.94 -20.16
N SER A 18 -7.00 -5.87 -19.62
CA SER A 18 -8.09 -5.96 -18.64
C SER A 18 -9.37 -6.49 -19.28
N TYR A 19 -9.64 -6.18 -20.56
CA TYR A 19 -10.87 -6.58 -21.23
C TYR A 19 -11.08 -8.09 -21.30
N SER A 20 -10.05 -8.89 -21.60
CA SER A 20 -10.19 -10.35 -21.62
C SER A 20 -10.46 -10.94 -20.23
N THR A 21 -9.82 -10.38 -19.20
CA THR A 21 -9.97 -10.78 -17.80
C THR A 21 -11.33 -10.36 -17.27
N SER A 22 -11.74 -9.12 -17.52
CA SER A 22 -13.08 -8.59 -17.23
C SER A 22 -14.15 -9.42 -17.94
N ARG A 23 -14.01 -9.70 -19.23
CA ARG A 23 -14.99 -10.51 -19.97
C ARG A 23 -15.12 -11.91 -19.38
N SER A 24 -14.00 -12.55 -18.99
CA SER A 24 -14.02 -13.86 -18.35
C SER A 24 -14.68 -13.83 -16.97
N ALA A 25 -14.41 -12.80 -16.17
CA ALA A 25 -15.05 -12.60 -14.87
C ALA A 25 -16.55 -12.29 -15.01
N THR A 26 -16.93 -11.44 -15.97
CA THR A 26 -18.32 -11.08 -16.27
C THR A 26 -19.08 -12.22 -16.93
N GLN A 27 -18.40 -13.18 -17.58
CA GLN A 27 -19.04 -14.37 -18.13
C GLN A 27 -19.70 -15.21 -17.04
N VAL A 28 -19.01 -15.39 -15.89
CA VAL A 28 -19.56 -16.09 -14.71
C VAL A 28 -20.83 -15.41 -14.20
N LEU A 29 -20.81 -14.07 -14.10
CA LEU A 29 -21.99 -13.27 -13.72
C LEU A 29 -23.12 -13.35 -14.77
N THR A 30 -22.76 -13.34 -16.05
CA THR A 30 -23.72 -13.41 -17.17
C THR A 30 -24.42 -14.77 -17.19
N ASP A 31 -23.69 -15.85 -16.93
CA ASP A 31 -24.23 -17.20 -16.88
C ASP A 31 -25.11 -17.40 -15.64
N ALA A 32 -24.76 -16.77 -14.52
CA ALA A 32 -25.62 -16.71 -13.33
C ALA A 32 -26.94 -15.97 -13.58
N ILE A 33 -26.88 -14.78 -14.19
CA ILE A 33 -28.08 -13.99 -14.55
C ILE A 33 -28.98 -14.74 -15.53
N LYS A 34 -28.38 -15.52 -16.43
CA LYS A 34 -29.09 -16.39 -17.38
C LYS A 34 -29.59 -17.70 -16.75
N PHE A 35 -29.49 -17.86 -15.43
CA PHE A 35 -29.85 -19.06 -14.68
C PHE A 35 -29.15 -20.34 -15.19
N LYS A 36 -27.99 -20.20 -15.84
CA LYS A 36 -27.21 -21.34 -16.36
C LYS A 36 -26.27 -21.94 -15.31
N ALA A 37 -25.98 -21.20 -14.23
CA ALA A 37 -25.23 -21.67 -13.08
C ALA A 37 -25.70 -20.95 -11.81
N PRO A 38 -25.77 -21.64 -10.65
CA PRO A 38 -25.97 -20.97 -9.37
C PRO A 38 -24.75 -20.09 -9.07
N PHE A 39 -25.01 -18.87 -8.59
CA PHE A 39 -23.97 -17.95 -8.15
C PHE A 39 -23.92 -17.93 -6.64
N THR A 40 -22.77 -18.31 -6.10
CA THR A 40 -22.50 -18.29 -4.67
C THR A 40 -21.59 -17.10 -4.34
N PRO A 41 -21.74 -16.46 -3.17
CA PRO A 41 -20.83 -15.41 -2.72
C PRO A 41 -19.35 -15.84 -2.69
N TYR A 42 -19.09 -17.15 -2.68
CA TYR A 42 -17.77 -17.76 -2.64
C TYR A 42 -17.10 -17.88 -4.02
N ASP A 43 -17.83 -17.72 -5.13
CA ASP A 43 -17.28 -17.82 -6.50
C ASP A 43 -16.32 -16.67 -6.86
N HIS A 44 -16.29 -15.62 -6.04
CA HIS A 44 -15.36 -14.49 -6.15
C HIS A 44 -14.19 -14.54 -5.16
N ILE A 45 -14.22 -15.50 -4.24
CA ILE A 45 -13.22 -15.64 -3.19
C ILE A 45 -12.07 -16.45 -3.77
N CYS A 46 -11.00 -15.74 -4.13
CA CYS A 46 -9.84 -16.36 -4.73
C CYS A 46 -9.10 -17.23 -3.72
N GLN A 47 -9.07 -18.54 -3.98
CA GLN A 47 -8.34 -19.52 -3.15
C GLN A 47 -6.82 -19.48 -3.38
N LYS A 48 -6.33 -18.79 -4.42
CA LYS A 48 -4.90 -18.63 -4.72
C LYS A 48 -4.48 -17.19 -4.46
N GLY A 49 -3.51 -16.97 -3.57
CA GLY A 49 -3.05 -15.64 -3.13
C GLY A 49 -2.61 -14.66 -4.22
N GLY A 50 -2.52 -15.07 -5.50
CA GLY A 50 -2.19 -14.19 -6.62
C GLY A 50 -3.11 -12.98 -6.78
N LEU A 51 -4.42 -13.10 -6.51
CA LEU A 51 -5.34 -11.95 -6.53
C LEU A 51 -5.17 -11.03 -5.31
N VAL A 52 -4.67 -11.54 -4.18
CA VAL A 52 -4.41 -10.72 -2.99
C VAL A 52 -3.21 -9.81 -3.23
N THR A 53 -2.13 -10.34 -3.79
CA THR A 53 -0.94 -9.55 -4.18
C THR A 53 -1.29 -8.53 -5.26
N LEU A 54 -2.11 -8.89 -6.25
CA LEU A 54 -2.57 -7.96 -7.27
C LEU A 54 -3.39 -6.80 -6.67
N ARG A 55 -4.34 -7.09 -5.78
CA ARG A 55 -5.13 -6.05 -5.09
C ARG A 55 -4.27 -5.10 -4.26
N HIS A 56 -3.28 -5.63 -3.54
CA HIS A 56 -2.35 -4.78 -2.79
C HIS A 56 -1.55 -3.87 -3.72
N ASN A 57 -1.02 -4.42 -4.83
CA ASN A 57 -0.29 -3.63 -5.82
C ASN A 57 -1.17 -2.54 -6.45
N GLU A 58 -2.42 -2.84 -6.81
CA GLU A 58 -3.37 -1.87 -7.36
C GLU A 58 -3.68 -0.75 -6.36
N VAL A 59 -3.97 -1.10 -5.10
CA VAL A 59 -4.23 -0.11 -4.05
C VAL A 59 -3.00 0.76 -3.79
N ARG A 60 -1.80 0.16 -3.73
CA ARG A 60 -0.55 0.90 -3.57
C ARG A 60 -0.32 1.87 -4.72
N ASP A 61 -0.49 1.41 -5.96
CA ASP A 61 -0.18 2.21 -7.14
C ASP A 61 -1.20 3.35 -7.30
N LEU A 62 -2.47 3.10 -7.00
CA LEU A 62 -3.48 4.16 -6.92
C LEU A 62 -3.14 5.19 -5.83
N LEU A 63 -2.75 4.72 -4.65
CA LEU A 63 -2.39 5.60 -3.53
C LEU A 63 -1.18 6.47 -3.90
N ARG A 64 -0.18 5.90 -4.57
CA ARG A 64 0.97 6.62 -5.11
C ARG A 64 0.53 7.73 -6.07
N ASP A 65 -0.35 7.41 -7.02
CA ASP A 65 -0.78 8.36 -8.03
C ASP A 65 -1.53 9.54 -7.39
N ILE A 66 -2.46 9.26 -6.48
CA ILE A 66 -3.17 10.30 -5.71
C ILE A 66 -2.18 11.11 -4.87
N SER A 67 -1.23 10.44 -4.20
CA SER A 67 -0.23 11.13 -3.39
C SER A 67 0.66 12.04 -4.23
N SER A 68 0.99 11.66 -5.46
CA SER A 68 1.82 12.47 -6.37
C SER A 68 1.14 13.78 -6.81
N LEU A 69 -0.18 13.86 -6.70
CA LEU A 69 -0.95 15.07 -6.98
C LEU A 69 -0.96 16.03 -5.78
N ALA A 70 -0.84 15.51 -4.55
CA ALA A 70 -0.98 16.27 -3.32
C ALA A 70 0.35 16.59 -2.63
N TRP A 71 1.38 15.75 -2.79
CA TRP A 71 2.66 15.85 -2.08
C TRP A 71 3.85 15.78 -3.01
N ASN A 72 4.98 16.27 -2.50
CA ASN A 72 6.26 16.25 -3.21
C ASN A 72 7.04 14.98 -2.86
N GLN A 73 7.97 14.59 -3.74
CA GLN A 73 8.92 13.50 -3.49
C GLN A 73 8.23 12.16 -3.16
N VAL A 74 7.24 11.79 -3.99
CA VAL A 74 6.54 10.50 -3.83
C VAL A 74 7.38 9.37 -4.42
N VAL A 75 7.82 8.44 -3.57
CA VAL A 75 8.66 7.30 -3.95
C VAL A 75 7.88 6.01 -3.76
N LYS A 76 7.99 5.08 -4.70
CA LYS A 76 7.43 3.72 -4.59
C LYS A 76 8.50 2.79 -4.01
N GLU A 77 8.10 1.90 -3.12
CA GLU A 77 8.96 0.91 -2.48
C GLU A 77 10.22 1.51 -1.80
N PRO A 78 10.07 2.51 -0.90
CA PRO A 78 11.20 3.11 -0.21
C PRO A 78 11.87 2.12 0.75
N VAL A 79 13.21 2.09 0.73
CA VAL A 79 14.00 1.31 1.68
C VAL A 79 14.07 2.06 3.02
N ILE A 80 13.42 1.50 4.04
CA ILE A 80 13.40 2.05 5.42
C ILE A 80 14.64 1.62 6.20
N ARG A 81 15.10 0.40 5.93
CA ARG A 81 16.31 -0.21 6.50
C ARG A 81 16.91 -1.18 5.48
N GLU A 82 18.19 -1.02 5.19
CA GLU A 82 18.93 -1.96 4.34
C GLU A 82 18.98 -3.37 4.95
N SER A 83 19.18 -4.37 4.10
CA SER A 83 19.49 -5.72 4.58
C SER A 83 20.84 -5.70 5.29
N HIS A 84 20.92 -6.25 6.51
CA HIS A 84 22.17 -6.35 7.24
C HIS A 84 22.34 -7.75 7.82
N GLY A 85 23.39 -8.44 7.37
CA GLY A 85 23.71 -9.80 7.82
C GLY A 85 22.57 -10.76 7.47
N ASN A 86 21.97 -11.36 8.49
CA ASN A 86 20.84 -12.28 8.33
C ASN A 86 19.46 -11.60 8.41
N SER A 87 19.41 -10.27 8.49
CA SER A 87 18.15 -9.51 8.54
C SER A 87 17.77 -9.01 7.15
N GLU A 88 16.55 -9.29 6.72
CA GLU A 88 15.99 -8.78 5.48
C GLU A 88 15.83 -7.25 5.51
N ALA A 89 15.91 -6.66 4.31
CA ALA A 89 15.63 -5.25 4.10
C ALA A 89 14.19 -4.93 4.48
N LEU A 90 13.99 -3.78 5.13
CA LEU A 90 12.68 -3.28 5.47
C LEU A 90 12.26 -2.27 4.41
N ILE A 91 11.32 -2.68 3.56
CA ILE A 91 10.81 -1.88 2.46
C ILE A 91 9.36 -1.49 2.79
N GLY A 92 9.02 -0.21 2.60
CA GLY A 92 7.65 0.30 2.67
C GLY A 92 6.96 0.22 1.32
N ASP A 93 5.69 0.61 1.23
CA ASP A 93 4.97 0.56 -0.06
C ASP A 93 5.16 1.85 -0.87
N ILE A 94 4.98 2.99 -0.21
CA ILE A 94 5.20 4.33 -0.78
C ILE A 94 5.79 5.26 0.27
N SER A 95 6.46 6.33 -0.12
CA SER A 95 6.72 7.47 0.76
C SER A 95 6.34 8.77 0.08
N ALA A 96 6.05 9.81 0.85
CA ALA A 96 5.88 11.17 0.35
C ALA A 96 6.35 12.20 1.38
N CYS A 97 6.80 13.36 0.92
CA CYS A 97 7.23 14.45 1.78
C CYS A 97 6.08 15.43 2.05
N GLY A 98 5.87 15.80 3.31
CA GLY A 98 4.87 16.81 3.70
C GLY A 98 3.49 16.27 4.08
N ILE A 99 3.33 14.96 4.29
CA ILE A 99 2.04 14.35 4.71
C ILE A 99 1.63 14.83 6.11
N TRP A 100 2.56 14.82 7.06
CA TRP A 100 2.28 15.10 8.47
C TRP A 100 2.98 16.36 8.98
N GLN A 101 4.25 16.55 8.60
CA GLN A 101 5.04 17.74 8.92
C GLN A 101 5.66 18.28 7.64
N SER A 102 5.75 19.60 7.52
CA SER A 102 6.44 20.25 6.40
C SER A 102 7.85 19.69 6.27
N GLN A 103 8.25 19.34 5.05
CA GLN A 103 9.56 18.78 4.71
C GLN A 103 9.89 17.41 5.36
N ALA A 104 9.01 16.81 6.15
CA ALA A 104 9.22 15.47 6.70
C ALA A 104 8.72 14.39 5.73
N THR A 105 9.54 13.36 5.54
CA THR A 105 9.17 12.20 4.73
C THR A 105 8.31 11.22 5.52
N ALA A 106 7.26 10.76 4.85
CA ALA A 106 6.25 9.86 5.33
C ALA A 106 6.14 8.62 4.41
N VAL A 107 6.86 7.53 4.70
CA VAL A 107 6.59 6.14 4.31
C VAL A 107 5.23 5.56 4.77
N LEU A 108 4.34 5.24 3.81
CA LEU A 108 3.10 4.50 4.00
C LEU A 108 3.30 3.01 3.63
N ASP A 109 2.73 2.10 4.43
CA ASP A 109 2.71 0.66 4.18
C ASP A 109 1.26 0.15 4.39
N VAL A 110 0.69 -0.41 3.32
CA VAL A 110 -0.73 -0.72 3.17
C VAL A 110 -0.95 -2.22 3.34
N THR A 111 -2.10 -2.60 3.90
CA THR A 111 -2.53 -4.01 3.94
C THR A 111 -4.00 -4.09 3.59
N VAL A 112 -4.34 -4.97 2.65
CA VAL A 112 -5.72 -5.27 2.27
C VAL A 112 -6.12 -6.59 2.93
N ILE A 113 -7.20 -6.59 3.69
CA ILE A 113 -7.65 -7.75 4.47
C ILE A 113 -9.13 -7.98 4.22
N ASP A 114 -9.47 -9.23 3.92
CA ASP A 114 -10.84 -9.72 3.94
C ASP A 114 -11.22 -10.07 5.38
N SER A 115 -11.99 -9.20 6.05
CA SER A 115 -12.41 -9.41 7.43
C SER A 115 -13.41 -10.55 7.60
N ASP A 116 -14.08 -10.95 6.53
CA ASP A 116 -15.13 -11.96 6.55
C ASP A 116 -14.60 -13.34 6.11
N ALA A 117 -13.29 -13.45 5.87
CA ALA A 117 -12.65 -14.70 5.50
C ALA A 117 -12.93 -15.79 6.55
N PRO A 118 -13.12 -17.06 6.14
CA PRO A 118 -13.44 -18.15 7.07
C PRO A 118 -12.44 -18.33 8.21
N SER A 119 -11.17 -17.96 8.01
CA SER A 119 -10.13 -17.97 9.05
C SER A 119 -10.40 -16.99 10.19
N TYR A 120 -11.16 -15.92 9.94
CA TYR A 120 -11.53 -14.90 10.91
C TYR A 120 -12.96 -15.05 11.44
N CYS A 121 -13.64 -16.17 11.15
CA CYS A 121 -15.03 -16.41 11.56
C CYS A 121 -15.30 -16.25 13.07
N HIS A 122 -14.26 -16.39 13.91
CA HIS A 122 -14.31 -16.27 15.36
C HIS A 122 -13.93 -14.87 15.87
N MET A 123 -13.61 -13.94 14.96
CA MET A 123 -13.15 -12.60 15.28
C MET A 123 -14.12 -11.56 14.72
N SER A 124 -14.34 -10.48 15.48
CA SER A 124 -15.03 -9.31 14.92
C SER A 124 -14.14 -8.62 13.88
N PRO A 125 -14.69 -7.99 12.83
CA PRO A 125 -13.91 -7.24 11.84
C PRO A 125 -12.96 -6.22 12.49
N LYS A 126 -13.39 -5.55 13.56
CA LYS A 126 -12.55 -4.61 14.33
C LYS A 126 -11.33 -5.28 14.95
N THR A 127 -11.46 -6.51 15.44
CA THR A 127 -10.36 -7.28 16.02
C THR A 127 -9.37 -7.69 14.93
N VAL A 128 -9.85 -8.09 13.75
CA VAL A 128 -9.00 -8.42 12.60
C VAL A 128 -8.15 -7.21 12.20
N LEU A 129 -8.77 -6.04 12.06
CA LEU A 129 -8.05 -4.80 11.72
C LEU A 129 -7.03 -4.40 12.79
N LYS A 130 -7.37 -4.51 14.08
CA LYS A 130 -6.42 -4.26 15.18
C LYS A 130 -5.25 -5.24 15.19
N SER A 131 -5.51 -6.50 14.88
CA SER A 131 -4.47 -7.52 14.79
C SER A 131 -3.48 -7.18 13.69
N ALA A 132 -3.98 -6.77 12.52
CA ALA A 132 -3.16 -6.32 11.40
C ALA A 132 -2.34 -5.07 11.72
N GLU A 133 -2.96 -4.06 12.34
CA GLU A 133 -2.27 -2.86 12.83
C GLU A 133 -1.15 -3.23 13.80
N THR A 134 -1.42 -4.12 14.75
CA THR A 134 -0.43 -4.60 15.73
C THR A 134 0.71 -5.35 15.04
N ALA A 135 0.41 -6.20 14.05
CA ALA A 135 1.42 -6.91 13.29
C ALA A 135 2.38 -5.94 12.56
N LYS A 136 1.84 -4.88 11.94
CA LYS A 136 2.67 -3.84 11.31
C LYS A 136 3.47 -3.05 12.35
N LYS A 137 2.87 -2.63 13.47
CA LYS A 137 3.60 -1.96 14.57
C LYS A 137 4.79 -2.79 15.05
N ASN A 138 4.59 -4.10 15.20
CA ASN A 138 5.63 -5.05 15.57
C ASN A 138 6.70 -5.19 14.48
N LYS A 139 6.33 -5.25 13.19
CA LYS A 139 7.26 -5.28 12.05
C LYS A 139 8.25 -4.11 12.09
N TYR A 140 7.75 -2.91 12.37
CA TYR A 140 8.57 -1.69 12.38
C TYR A 140 9.18 -1.38 13.75
N SER A 141 8.86 -2.17 14.80
CA SER A 141 9.19 -1.92 16.21
C SER A 141 10.64 -1.48 16.45
N CYS A 142 11.59 -2.20 15.84
CA CYS A 142 13.03 -2.01 16.00
C CYS A 142 13.63 -0.87 15.16
N THR A 143 12.87 -0.30 14.22
CA THR A 143 13.28 0.85 13.38
C THR A 143 12.69 2.16 13.86
N TRP A 144 11.78 2.14 14.83
CA TRP A 144 11.17 3.34 15.39
C TRP A 144 12.13 4.04 16.35
N GLN A 145 12.35 5.34 16.11
CA GLN A 145 12.75 6.27 17.15
C GLN A 145 11.61 7.26 17.39
N PRO A 146 11.19 7.50 18.65
CA PRO A 146 10.14 8.45 18.95
C PRO A 146 10.70 9.87 18.82
N ARG A 147 10.55 10.51 17.66
CA ARG A 147 10.60 11.97 17.56
C ARG A 147 9.20 12.50 17.22
N ALA A 148 8.64 13.17 18.23
CA ALA A 148 7.42 13.97 18.24
C ALA A 148 6.10 13.23 17.93
N PHE A 149 5.47 12.72 18.98
CA PHE A 149 4.07 12.29 18.98
C PHE A 149 3.27 13.26 19.86
N GLU A 150 2.39 14.07 19.26
CA GLU A 150 1.12 14.37 19.92
C GLU A 150 0.04 13.50 19.29
N LYS A 151 -0.72 12.89 20.19
CA LYS A 151 -1.64 11.80 19.98
C LYS A 151 -2.88 12.30 19.23
N GLY A 152 -2.87 12.19 17.91
CA GLY A 152 -4.08 12.18 17.09
C GLY A 152 -4.57 10.75 16.95
N ASP A 153 -5.76 10.46 17.47
CA ASP A 153 -6.45 9.19 17.25
C ASP A 153 -6.52 8.90 15.74
N ASN A 154 -6.26 7.64 15.36
CA ASN A 154 -6.20 7.05 14.01
C ASN A 154 -4.76 6.73 13.55
N GLY A 155 -4.33 5.52 13.89
CA GLY A 155 -2.99 4.99 13.68
C GLY A 155 -2.53 5.01 12.23
N PHE A 156 -1.45 5.75 12.00
CA PHE A 156 -0.58 5.64 10.83
C PHE A 156 0.80 6.19 11.26
N LEU A 157 1.89 5.41 11.17
CA LEU A 157 3.18 5.79 11.77
C LEU A 157 4.35 5.59 10.80
N ILE A 158 5.32 6.52 10.84
CA ILE A 158 6.36 6.69 9.82
C ILE A 158 7.67 7.30 10.34
N LYS A 159 8.79 6.90 9.71
CA LYS A 159 10.17 7.42 9.85
C LYS A 159 10.43 8.64 8.94
N GLY A 160 10.92 9.73 9.52
CA GLY A 160 11.54 10.85 8.79
C GLY A 160 13.05 10.77 8.90
N ASP A 161 13.74 10.57 7.78
CA ASP A 161 15.19 10.79 7.67
C ASP A 161 15.42 12.27 7.30
N GLN A 162 16.18 12.99 8.12
CA GLN A 162 16.75 14.29 7.78
C GLN A 162 18.17 14.03 7.26
N ASP A 163 18.35 14.10 5.95
CA ASP A 163 19.66 14.38 5.36
C ASP A 163 19.90 15.89 5.45
N GLU A 164 20.59 16.32 6.51
CA GLU A 164 21.19 17.65 6.55
C GLU A 164 22.65 17.51 6.08
N GLN A 165 22.86 17.58 4.78
CA GLN A 165 24.18 17.92 4.24
C GLN A 165 24.39 19.43 4.39
N LEU A 166 25.09 19.81 5.45
CA LEU A 166 25.73 21.13 5.56
C LEU A 166 27.24 20.90 5.65
N GLY A 167 27.91 21.15 4.53
CA GLY A 167 29.36 21.17 4.44
C GLY A 167 29.96 22.41 5.08
N ASP A 168 31.05 22.22 5.80
CA ASP A 168 32.20 23.12 5.95
C ASP A 168 33.30 22.24 6.57
N GLY A 169 34.47 22.01 5.99
CA GLY A 169 35.43 23.02 5.59
C GLY A 169 36.56 23.05 6.63
N ARG A 170 37.70 22.45 6.26
CA ARG A 170 39.05 22.59 6.86
C ARG A 170 39.31 21.95 8.23
N CYS A 171 40.14 20.91 8.22
CA CYS A 171 41.16 20.73 9.25
C CYS A 171 42.52 20.71 8.55
N GLY A 172 43.27 21.81 8.70
CA GLY A 172 44.65 21.95 8.27
C GLY A 172 45.49 22.30 9.48
N GLN A 173 46.60 21.57 9.59
CA GLN A 173 47.74 21.69 10.54
C GLN A 173 47.48 21.28 11.98
#